data_AF-A0A433WR63-F1
#
_entry.id   AF-A0A433WR63-F1
#
_cell.length_a   1.000
_cell.length_b   1.000
_cell.length_c   1.000
_cell.angle_alpha   90.00
_cell.angle_beta   90.00
_cell.angle_gamma   90.00
#
_symmetry.space_group_name_H-M   'P 1'
#
loop_
_entity.id
_entity.type
_entity.pdbx_description
1 polymer ?
#
loop_
_entity_poly.entity_id
_entity_poly.type
_entity_poly.pdbx_seq_one_letter_code
_entity_poly.pdbx_strand_id
1 'polypeptide(L)' 'MSKIPVTIITGFLGAGKTTLLRHLIEKSNGRRIAIVVNEFGSLGIDGGTLRGCSLPNCPEEDIVEL' A
#
# COMPACT_ATOMS: atom_id res chain seq x y z
N MET A 1 18.66 -18.75 -5.00
CA MET A 1 17.61 -17.79 -4.55
C MET A 1 17.18 -16.97 -5.75
N SER A 2 15.89 -16.94 -6.08
CA SER A 2 15.36 -15.97 -7.04
C SER A 2 15.28 -14.59 -6.37
N LYS A 3 15.59 -13.52 -7.11
CA LYS A 3 15.43 -12.15 -6.60
C LYS A 3 13.93 -11.84 -6.44
N ILE A 4 13.58 -11.08 -5.39
CA ILE A 4 12.22 -10.54 -5.24
C ILE A 4 12.06 -9.39 -6.24
N PRO A 5 11.04 -9.40 -7.11
CA PRO A 5 10.79 -8.29 -8.03
C PRO A 5 10.35 -7.06 -7.25
N VAL A 6 10.91 -5.89 -7.61
CA VAL A 6 10.60 -4.60 -6.99
C VAL A 6 10.06 -3.65 -8.04
N THR A 7 8.97 -2.96 -7.71
CA THR A 7 8.36 -1.92 -8.55
C THR A 7 8.31 -0.62 -7.76
N ILE A 8 8.81 0.46 -8.35
CA ILE A 8 8.77 1.80 -7.74
C ILE A 8 7.60 2.57 -8.36
N ILE A 9 6.67 3.02 -7.52
CA ILE A 9 5.57 3.90 -7.92
C ILE A 9 5.93 5.31 -7.49
N THR A 10 6.02 6.23 -8.44
CA THR A 10 6.33 7.65 -8.22
C THR A 10 5.38 8.55 -9.00
N GLY A 11 5.32 9.82 -8.63
CA GLY A 11 4.47 10.83 -9.27
C GLY A 11 4.15 11.98 -8.33
N PHE A 12 3.74 13.12 -8.91
CA PHE A 12 3.34 14.31 -8.18
C PHE A 12 2.16 14.05 -7.20
N LEU A 13 1.94 14.99 -6.27
CA LEU A 13 0.74 14.96 -5.42
C LEU A 13 -0.52 14.96 -6.29
N GLY A 14 -1.49 14.10 -5.98
CA GLY A 14 -2.70 13.95 -6.79
C GLY A 14 -2.58 13.08 -8.04
N ALA A 15 -1.40 12.51 -8.35
CA ALA A 15 -1.20 11.63 -9.51
C ALA A 15 -1.92 10.25 -9.44
N GLY A 16 -2.73 10.01 -8.40
CA GLY A 16 -3.49 8.76 -8.26
C GLY A 16 -2.71 7.57 -7.70
N LYS A 17 -1.56 7.80 -7.05
CA LYS A 17 -0.71 6.73 -6.46
C LYS A 17 -1.48 5.83 -5.49
N THR A 18 -2.20 6.41 -4.53
CA THR A 18 -3.01 5.67 -3.55
C THR A 18 -4.13 4.87 -4.22
N THR A 19 -4.78 5.43 -5.26
CA THR A 19 -5.80 4.73 -6.05
C THR A 19 -5.23 3.50 -6.76
N LEU A 20 -4.04 3.62 -7.34
CA LEU A 20 -3.34 2.49 -7.97
C LEU A 20 -2.99 1.40 -6.95
N LEU A 21 -2.41 1.78 -5.81
CA LEU A 21 -2.07 0.83 -4.75
C LEU A 21 -3.30 0.05 -4.28
N ARG A 22 -4.42 0.73 -4.03
CA ARG A 22 -5.70 0.09 -3.67
C ARG A 22 -6.14 -0.92 -4.73
N HIS A 23 -6.13 -0.52 -6.00
CA HIS A 23 -6.52 -1.40 -7.10
C HIS A 23 -5.63 -2.65 -7.18
N LEU A 24 -4.32 -2.51 -6.98
CA LEU A 24 -3.38 -3.63 -6.98
C LEU A 24 -3.63 -4.63 -5.85
N ILE A 25 -3.99 -4.15 -4.66
CA ILE A 25 -4.32 -5.02 -3.52
C ILE A 25 -5.63 -5.78 -3.79
N GLU A 26 -6.69 -5.06 -4.21
CA GLU A 26 -8.00 -5.64 -4.53
C GLU A 26 -7.96 -6.66 -5.68
N LYS A 27 -7.04 -6.47 -6.65
CA LYS A 27 -6.87 -7.34 -7.82
C LYS A 27 -5.61 -8.20 -7.76
N SER A 28 -5.07 -8.43 -6.57
CA SER A 28 -3.83 -9.21 -6.37
C SER A 28 -3.96 -10.68 -6.80
N ASN A 29 -5.19 -11.23 -6.93
CA ASN A 29 -5.46 -12.59 -7.43
C ASN A 29 -4.59 -13.67 -6.75
N GLY A 30 -4.42 -13.59 -5.43
CA GLY A 30 -3.61 -14.53 -4.66
C GLY A 30 -2.10 -14.29 -4.69
N ARG A 31 -1.63 -13.21 -5.33
CA ARG A 31 -0.22 -12.80 -5.23
C ARG A 31 0.07 -12.23 -3.86
N ARG A 32 1.17 -12.68 -3.25
CA ARG A 32 1.74 -12.07 -2.05
C ARG A 32 2.53 -10.84 -2.46
N ILE A 33 2.07 -9.66 -2.01
CA ILE A 33 2.66 -8.36 -2.33
C ILE A 33 3.04 -7.70 -1.01
N ALA A 34 4.26 -7.21 -0.90
CA ALA A 34 4.68 -6.32 0.17
C ALA A 34 4.63 -4.88 -0.36
N ILE A 35 4.04 -3.97 0.40
CA ILE A 35 3.91 -2.56 0.03
C ILE A 35 4.66 -1.73 1.07
N VAL A 36 5.56 -0.88 0.59
CA VAL A 36 6.26 0.10 1.41
C VAL A 36 5.81 1.48 0.94
N VAL A 37 5.13 2.20 1.81
CA VAL A 37 4.66 3.56 1.55
C VAL A 37 5.49 4.51 2.40
N ASN A 38 5.88 5.62 1.79
CA ASN A 38 6.50 6.72 2.52
C ASN A 38 5.41 7.74 2.86
N GLU A 39 5.21 8.02 4.15
CA GLU A 39 4.21 8.99 4.63
C GLU A 39 4.92 10.17 5.28
N PHE A 40 4.56 11.40 4.88
CA PHE A 40 5.10 12.64 5.45
C PHE A 40 3.95 13.49 6.01
N GLY A 41 3.95 13.73 7.33
CA GLY A 41 2.99 14.60 8.03
C GLY A 41 2.27 13.91 9.19
N SER A 42 1.82 14.68 10.19
CA SER A 42 1.18 14.18 11.43
C SER A 42 -0.27 13.74 11.27
N LEU A 43 -0.91 14.02 10.13
CA LEU A 43 -2.18 13.42 9.74
C LEU A 43 -1.85 12.30 8.74
N GLY A 44 -1.84 11.07 9.23
CA GLY A 44 -1.63 9.89 8.41
C GLY A 44 -2.84 9.63 7.52
N ILE A 45 -2.97 10.37 6.41
CA ILE A 45 -4.10 10.22 5.48
C ILE A 45 -3.99 8.89 4.76
N ASP A 46 -2.79 8.42 4.43
CA ASP A 46 -2.62 7.14 3.73
C ASP A 46 -2.72 5.98 4.72
N GLY A 47 -2.14 6.10 5.92
CA GLY A 47 -2.31 5.13 7.01
C GLY A 47 -3.78 4.93 7.39
N GLY A 48 -4.53 6.01 7.62
CA GLY A 48 -5.96 5.95 7.94
C GLY A 48 -6.85 5.50 6.76
N THR A 49 -6.51 5.84 5.52
CA THR A 49 -7.26 5.40 4.33
C THR A 49 -7.03 3.92 4.03
N LEU A 50 -5.81 3.42 4.24
CA LEU A 50 -5.47 1.99 4.10
C LEU A 50 -5.98 1.16 5.29
N ARG A 51 -5.94 1.68 6.52
CA ARG A 51 -6.51 1.07 7.73
C ARG A 51 -8.05 1.06 7.71
N GLY A 52 -8.67 2.16 7.29
CA GLY A 52 -10.12 2.38 7.33
C GLY A 52 -10.88 1.81 6.12
N CYS A 53 -10.21 1.56 5.00
CA CYS A 53 -10.81 0.83 3.90
C CYS A 53 -10.61 -0.66 4.16
N SER A 54 -11.65 -1.30 4.73
CA SER A 54 -11.87 -2.74 4.85
C SER A 54 -11.33 -3.57 3.68
N LEU A 55 -10.01 -3.76 3.62
CA LEU A 55 -9.38 -4.74 2.79
C LEU A 55 -9.52 -6.03 3.60
N PRO A 56 -10.39 -6.96 3.20
CA PRO A 56 -10.63 -8.20 3.97
C PRO A 56 -9.35 -9.04 4.15
N ASN A 57 -8.27 -8.69 3.43
CA ASN A 57 -7.03 -9.42 3.35
C ASN A 57 -5.84 -8.65 3.98
N CYS A 58 -6.06 -7.57 4.74
CA CYS A 58 -4.98 -6.84 5.41
C CYS A 58 -5.38 -6.54 6.87
N PRO A 59 -5.21 -7.52 7.78
CA PRO A 59 -5.45 -7.31 9.21
C PRO A 59 -4.43 -6.31 9.77
N GLU A 60 -4.79 -5.60 10.85
CA GLU A 60 -3.91 -4.56 11.43
C GLU A 60 -2.55 -5.10 11.90
N GLU A 61 -2.47 -6.39 12.23
CA GLU A 61 -1.24 -7.08 12.63
C GLU A 61 -0.19 -7.18 11.51
N ASP A 62 -0.61 -7.06 10.24
CA ASP A 62 0.29 -7.08 9.08
C ASP A 62 0.85 -5.69 8.74
N ILE A 63 0.47 -4.65 9.50
CA ILE A 63 0.91 -3.27 9.29
C ILE A 63 2.08 -2.94 10.23
N VAL A 64 3.24 -2.62 9.65
CA VAL A 64 4.45 -2.21 10.38
C VAL A 64 4.77 -0.75 10.05
N GLU A 65 4.87 0.08 11.08
CA GLU A 65 5.40 1.45 10.98
C GLU A 65 6.91 1.44 11.27
N LEU A 66 7.69 2.12 10.43
CA LEU A 66 9.14 2.23 10.51
C LEU A 66 9.59 3.57 11.06
#